data_AF-X1GTI7-F1
#
_entry.id   AF-X1GTI7-F1
#
_cell.length_a   1.000
_cell.length_b   1.000
_cell.length_c   1.000
_cell.angle_alpha   90.00
_cell.angle_beta   90.00
_cell.angle_gamma   90.00
#
_symmetry.space_group_name_H-M   'P 1'
#
loop_
_entity.id
_entity.type
_entity.pdbx_description
1 polymer ?
#
loop_
_entity_poly.entity_id
_entity_poly.type
_entity_poly.pdbx_seq_one_letter_code
_entity_poly.pdbx_strand_id
1 'polypeptide(L)'
;EEDGGRYFGPFASAKSVRQTLKVIKGIFPFRSCSRTITGTDSRACLDYYIHHCLAPCIGVASKEEYAEVIKQVILFLEGKQEVVVQELESKMNKAAEALNFEQAAWLRDQIQAINRVIEGQRIATAVRGEQDVIALAGDAFLSGCTQE
;
A
#
# COMPACT_ATOMS: atom_id res chain seq x y z
N GLU A 1 -8.47 14.53 18.16
CA GLU A 1 -8.07 13.31 18.85
C GLU A 1 -6.76 12.89 18.20
N GLU A 2 -5.65 12.89 18.95
CA GLU A 2 -4.30 12.60 18.42
C GLU A 2 -3.99 11.13 18.69
N ASP A 3 -4.67 10.26 17.94
CA ASP A 3 -4.62 8.79 18.09
C ASP A 3 -3.26 8.21 17.63
N GLY A 4 -2.31 9.06 17.22
CA GLY A 4 -1.07 8.67 16.55
C GLY A 4 -1.26 8.05 15.16
N GLY A 5 -2.50 8.03 14.65
CA GLY A 5 -2.86 7.43 13.37
C GLY A 5 -2.58 8.35 12.19
N ARG A 6 -2.23 7.74 11.03
CA ARG A 6 -2.20 8.43 9.74
C ARG A 6 -3.42 8.00 8.94
N TYR A 7 -4.18 8.98 8.46
CA TYR A 7 -5.44 8.76 7.74
C TYR A 7 -5.23 9.01 6.25
N PHE A 8 -5.64 8.05 5.43
CA PHE A 8 -5.57 8.13 3.97
C PHE A 8 -6.99 8.01 3.42
N GLY A 9 -7.37 8.89 2.48
CA GLY A 9 -8.73 8.98 1.93
C GLY A 9 -9.02 10.36 1.35
N PRO A 10 -10.24 10.63 0.85
CA PRO A 10 -11.44 9.78 0.90
C PRO A 10 -11.43 8.66 -0.13
N PHE A 11 -11.94 7.49 0.24
CA PHE A 11 -12.17 6.38 -0.69
C PHE A 11 -13.64 6.34 -1.11
N ALA A 12 -13.91 6.10 -2.40
CA ALA A 12 -15.26 6.08 -2.96
C ALA A 12 -16.18 5.00 -2.35
N SER A 13 -15.61 3.90 -1.84
CA SER A 13 -16.36 2.84 -1.18
C SER A 13 -15.46 1.95 -0.32
N ALA A 14 -16.05 1.20 0.61
CA ALA A 14 -15.34 0.15 1.35
C ALA A 14 -14.73 -0.92 0.42
N LYS A 15 -15.34 -1.17 -0.75
CA LYS A 15 -14.79 -2.08 -1.76
C LYS A 15 -13.49 -1.52 -2.35
N SER A 16 -13.45 -0.22 -2.64
CA SER A 16 -12.25 0.47 -3.14
C SER A 16 -11.11 0.39 -2.12
N VAL A 17 -11.39 0.62 -0.83
CA VAL A 17 -10.41 0.46 0.25
C VAL A 17 -9.82 -0.95 0.26
N ARG A 18 -10.67 -1.99 0.24
CA ARG A 18 -10.21 -3.39 0.27
C ARG A 18 -9.37 -3.73 -0.96
N GLN A 19 -9.73 -3.21 -2.13
CA GLN A 19 -8.97 -3.43 -3.36
C GLN A 19 -7.59 -2.76 -3.28
N THR A 20 -7.52 -1.52 -2.79
CA THR A 20 -6.26 -0.81 -2.55
C THR A 20 -5.39 -1.58 -1.55
N LEU A 21 -5.95 -2.00 -0.42
CA LEU A 21 -5.22 -2.80 0.57
C LEU A 21 -4.72 -4.13 0.00
N LYS A 22 -5.49 -4.78 -0.89
CA LYS A 22 -5.07 -6.03 -1.54
C LYS A 22 -3.84 -5.81 -2.43
N VAL A 23 -3.82 -4.73 -3.19
CA VAL A 23 -2.67 -4.36 -4.03
C VAL A 23 -1.45 -4.04 -3.16
N ILE A 24 -1.63 -3.22 -2.12
CA ILE A 24 -0.54 -2.84 -1.22
C ILE A 24 0.05 -4.06 -0.52
N LYS A 25 -0.75 -5.02 -0.05
CA LYS A 25 -0.23 -6.26 0.58
C LYS A 25 0.57 -7.15 -0.37
N GLY A 26 0.23 -7.14 -1.65
CA GLY A 26 0.99 -7.88 -2.66
C GLY A 26 2.35 -7.24 -2.96
N ILE A 27 2.49 -5.95 -2.68
CA ILE A 27 3.74 -5.21 -2.88
C ILE A 27 4.56 -5.18 -1.59
N PHE A 28 3.93 -4.84 -0.47
CA PHE A 28 4.57 -4.62 0.82
C PHE A 28 4.09 -5.68 1.81
N PRO A 29 4.96 -6.57 2.31
CA PRO A 29 4.57 -7.59 3.26
C PRO A 29 4.36 -7.00 4.65
N PHE A 30 3.14 -6.58 4.98
CA PHE A 30 2.79 -6.04 6.31
C PHE A 30 1.70 -6.86 7.01
N ARG A 31 1.70 -6.81 8.34
CA ARG A 31 0.71 -7.55 9.13
C ARG A 31 -0.66 -6.90 8.98
N SER A 32 -1.64 -7.71 8.58
CA SER A 32 -3.04 -7.28 8.48
C SER A 32 -4.03 -8.13 9.29
N CYS A 33 -3.52 -9.15 9.99
CA CYS A 33 -4.30 -9.96 10.91
C CYS A 33 -4.46 -9.25 12.27
N SER A 34 -5.43 -9.69 13.06
CA SER A 34 -5.71 -9.16 14.40
C SER A 34 -4.91 -9.82 15.53
N ARG A 35 -3.99 -10.75 15.21
CA ARG A 35 -3.23 -11.54 16.20
C ARG A 35 -2.23 -10.69 16.98
N THR A 36 -2.13 -10.85 18.29
CA THR A 36 -1.09 -10.19 19.10
C THR A 36 0.31 -10.57 18.61
N ILE A 37 1.21 -9.59 18.53
CA ILE A 37 2.60 -9.83 18.14
C ILE A 37 3.37 -10.25 19.39
N THR A 38 3.61 -11.55 19.53
CA THR A 38 4.37 -12.15 20.65
C THR A 38 5.86 -12.25 20.32
N GLY A 39 6.21 -12.45 19.05
CA GLY A 39 7.59 -12.69 18.60
C GLY A 39 8.09 -14.11 18.87
N THR A 40 7.28 -14.95 19.51
CA THR A 40 7.64 -16.29 20.00
C THR A 40 6.64 -17.34 19.59
N ASP A 41 5.72 -17.04 18.65
CA ASP A 41 4.77 -18.02 18.16
C ASP A 41 5.52 -19.19 17.50
N SER A 42 5.04 -20.41 17.73
CA SER A 42 5.72 -21.62 17.26
C SER A 42 5.55 -21.90 15.76
N ARG A 43 4.58 -21.26 15.10
CA ARG A 43 4.20 -21.58 13.71
C ARG A 43 3.86 -20.35 12.89
N ALA A 44 4.44 -20.27 11.69
CA ALA A 44 4.11 -19.26 10.69
C ALA A 44 2.67 -19.43 10.16
N CYS A 45 2.00 -18.30 9.87
CA CYS A 45 0.69 -18.29 9.25
C CYS A 45 0.78 -18.36 7.71
N LEU A 46 -0.37 -18.52 7.04
CA LEU A 46 -0.44 -18.54 5.58
C LEU A 46 0.13 -17.27 4.95
N ASP A 47 -0.17 -16.10 5.53
CA ASP A 47 0.30 -14.81 5.00
C ASP A 47 1.83 -14.73 4.91
N TYR A 48 2.57 -15.44 5.78
CA TYR A 48 4.02 -15.54 5.66
C TYR A 48 4.44 -16.36 4.46
N TYR A 49 3.86 -17.56 4.30
CA TYR A 49 4.21 -18.49 3.23
C TYR A 49 3.84 -17.96 1.83
N ILE A 50 2.85 -17.07 1.73
CA ILE A 50 2.50 -16.38 0.48
C ILE A 50 3.12 -14.99 0.36
N HIS A 51 4.09 -14.66 1.23
CA HIS A 51 4.84 -13.39 1.23
C HIS A 51 4.01 -12.11 1.39
N HIS A 52 2.86 -12.19 2.05
CA HIS A 52 2.03 -11.02 2.41
C HIS A 52 2.36 -10.44 3.79
N CYS A 53 3.19 -11.10 4.58
CA CYS A 53 3.55 -10.67 5.93
C CYS A 53 4.97 -11.11 6.27
N LEU A 54 5.74 -10.23 6.90
CA LEU A 54 7.08 -10.53 7.42
C LEU A 54 7.11 -11.40 8.69
N ALA A 55 5.94 -11.89 9.13
CA ALA A 55 5.77 -12.74 10.30
C ALA A 55 6.45 -12.24 11.58
N PRO A 56 6.18 -10.99 12.02
CA PRO A 56 6.71 -10.49 13.29
C PRO A 56 6.24 -11.32 14.49
N CYS A 57 5.11 -12.04 14.36
CA CYS A 57 4.56 -12.90 15.42
C CYS A 57 5.49 -14.07 15.80
N ILE A 58 6.29 -14.58 14.86
CA ILE A 58 7.25 -15.69 15.10
C ILE A 58 8.70 -15.18 15.22
N GLY A 59 8.90 -13.86 15.21
CA GLY A 59 10.23 -13.24 15.35
C GLY A 59 11.12 -13.32 14.11
N VAL A 60 10.58 -13.60 12.92
CA VAL A 60 11.37 -13.68 11.67
C VAL A 60 11.89 -12.30 11.24
N ALA A 61 11.06 -11.26 11.36
CA ALA A 61 11.48 -9.90 11.08
C ALA A 61 11.71 -9.10 12.35
N SER A 62 12.80 -8.33 12.34
CA SER A 62 13.12 -7.34 13.36
C SER A 62 12.11 -6.18 13.34
N LYS A 63 12.11 -5.40 14.43
CA LYS A 63 11.27 -4.20 14.53
C LYS A 63 11.65 -3.18 13.47
N GLU A 64 12.94 -3.08 13.16
CA GLU A 64 13.52 -2.15 12.21
C GLU A 64 13.12 -2.51 10.78
N GLU A 65 13.20 -3.79 10.40
CA GLU A 65 12.75 -4.28 9.09
C GLU A 65 11.24 -4.05 8.91
N TYR A 66 10.45 -4.36 9.93
CA TYR A 66 9.00 -4.12 9.87
C TYR A 66 8.68 -2.63 9.75
N ALA A 67 9.39 -1.78 10.50
CA ALA A 67 9.22 -0.32 10.44
C ALA A 67 9.56 0.23 9.05
N GLU A 68 10.60 -0.29 8.39
CA GLU A 68 10.97 0.13 7.04
C GLU A 68 9.87 -0.23 6.03
N VAL A 69 9.27 -1.43 6.12
CA VAL A 69 8.12 -1.76 5.27
C VAL A 69 6.94 -0.81 5.51
N ILE A 70 6.63 -0.48 6.76
CA ILE A 70 5.55 0.47 7.07
C ILE A 70 5.86 1.87 6.52
N LYS A 71 7.12 2.32 6.60
CA LYS A 71 7.57 3.57 5.99
C LYS A 71 7.37 3.56 4.47
N GLN A 72 7.68 2.46 3.79
CA GLN A 72 7.45 2.33 2.36
C GLN A 72 5.95 2.36 2.01
N VAL A 73 5.09 1.69 2.78
CA VAL A 73 3.62 1.74 2.62
C VAL A 73 3.11 3.18 2.77
N ILE A 74 3.62 3.89 3.77
CA ILE A 74 3.29 5.30 4.01
C ILE A 74 3.68 6.16 2.80
N LEU A 75 4.92 6.06 2.32
CA LEU A 75 5.41 6.85 1.19
C LEU A 75 4.61 6.54 -0.09
N PHE A 76 4.28 5.27 -0.29
CA PHE A 76 3.45 4.84 -1.42
C PHE A 76 2.05 5.48 -1.37
N LEU A 77 1.41 5.48 -0.21
CA LEU A 77 0.08 6.09 0.01
C LEU A 77 0.11 7.62 -0.08
N GLU A 78 1.26 8.25 0.21
CA GLU A 78 1.48 9.70 0.02
C GLU A 78 1.72 10.10 -1.44
N GLY A 79 1.76 9.15 -2.39
CA GLY A 79 2.08 9.45 -3.78
C GLY A 79 3.56 9.69 -4.03
N LYS A 80 4.44 9.21 -3.15
CA LYS A 80 5.91 9.26 -3.31
C LYS A 80 6.45 7.93 -3.85
N GLN A 81 5.77 7.36 -4.85
CA GLN A 81 6.08 6.02 -5.34
C GLN A 81 7.47 5.98 -6.01
N GLU A 82 7.88 7.05 -6.69
CA GLU A 82 9.22 7.16 -7.30
C GLU A 82 10.34 7.02 -6.26
N VAL A 83 10.18 7.63 -5.07
CA VAL A 83 11.13 7.52 -3.97
C VAL A 83 11.23 6.07 -3.47
N VAL A 84 10.10 5.39 -3.36
CA VAL A 84 10.07 3.97 -2.95
C VAL A 84 10.77 3.09 -3.99
N VAL A 85 10.52 3.32 -5.28
CA VAL A 85 11.18 2.58 -6.37
C VAL A 85 12.69 2.78 -6.34
N GLN A 86 13.17 4.01 -6.21
CA GLN A 86 14.60 4.31 -6.12
C GLN A 86 15.27 3.61 -4.93
N GLU A 87 14.59 3.57 -3.78
CA GLU A 87 15.11 2.88 -2.59
C GLU A 87 15.21 1.36 -2.83
N LEU A 88 14.18 0.76 -3.44
CA LEU A 88 14.16 -0.66 -3.78
C LEU A 88 15.21 -1.01 -4.84
N GLU A 89 15.41 -0.16 -5.85
CA GLU A 89 16.46 -0.34 -6.87
C GLU A 89 17.85 -0.32 -6.24
N SER A 90 18.10 0.61 -5.30
CA SER A 90 19.36 0.62 -4.55
C SER A 90 19.57 -0.66 -3.75
N LYS A 91 18.54 -1.15 -3.05
CA LYS A 91 18.60 -2.42 -2.31
C LYS A 91 18.82 -3.61 -3.24
N MET A 92 18.17 -3.62 -4.41
CA MET A 92 18.30 -4.68 -5.42
C MET A 92 19.71 -4.75 -5.97
N ASN A 93 20.29 -3.60 -6.33
CA ASN A 93 21.66 -3.53 -6.85
C ASN A 93 22.68 -4.00 -5.80
N LYS A 94 22.53 -3.56 -4.54
CA LYS A 94 23.37 -4.04 -3.43
C LYS A 94 23.27 -5.56 -3.22
N ALA A 95 22.06 -6.12 -3.30
CA ALA A 95 21.86 -7.57 -3.20
C ALA A 95 22.53 -8.32 -4.37
N ALA A 96 22.45 -7.77 -5.59
CA ALA A 96 23.12 -8.33 -6.76
C ALA A 96 24.66 -8.25 -6.66
N GLU A 97 25.20 -7.13 -6.17
CA GLU A 97 26.65 -6.96 -5.89
C GLU A 97 27.14 -7.96 -4.84
N ALA A 98 26.31 -8.25 -3.84
CA ALA A 98 26.58 -9.26 -2.82
C ALA A 98 26.32 -10.71 -3.29
N LEU A 99 26.03 -10.93 -4.59
CA LEU A 99 25.70 -12.23 -5.20
C LEU A 99 24.44 -12.90 -4.61
N ASN A 100 23.57 -12.15 -3.93
CA ASN A 100 22.30 -12.63 -3.40
C ASN A 100 21.18 -12.47 -4.43
N PHE A 101 21.21 -13.33 -5.45
CA PHE A 101 20.31 -13.23 -6.61
C PHE A 101 18.85 -13.49 -6.28
N GLU A 102 18.55 -14.32 -5.26
CA GLU A 102 17.19 -14.57 -4.81
C GLU A 102 16.56 -13.28 -4.25
N GLN A 103 17.29 -12.58 -3.38
CA GLN A 103 16.84 -11.30 -2.83
C GLN A 103 16.72 -10.22 -3.92
N ALA A 104 17.68 -10.15 -4.85
CA ALA A 104 17.61 -9.22 -5.97
C ALA A 104 16.39 -9.50 -6.88
N ALA A 105 16.10 -10.76 -7.17
CA ALA A 105 14.92 -11.14 -7.95
C ALA A 105 13.61 -10.75 -7.25
N TRP A 106 13.52 -10.97 -5.93
CA TRP A 106 12.36 -10.56 -5.15
C TRP A 106 12.13 -9.04 -5.16
N LEU A 107 13.20 -8.25 -4.97
CA LEU A 107 13.13 -6.79 -5.03
C LEU A 107 12.75 -6.29 -6.44
N ARG A 108 13.28 -6.92 -7.49
CA ARG A 108 12.90 -6.63 -8.88
C ARG A 108 11.42 -6.84 -9.11
N ASP A 109 10.89 -7.98 -8.67
CA ASP A 109 9.48 -8.33 -8.88
C ASP A 109 8.56 -7.37 -8.09
N GLN A 110 9.00 -6.92 -6.91
CA GLN A 110 8.34 -5.87 -6.13
C GLN A 110 8.31 -4.51 -6.87
N ILE A 111 9.44 -4.09 -7.46
CA ILE A 111 9.52 -2.86 -8.29
C ILE A 111 8.56 -2.95 -9.48
N GLN A 112 8.52 -4.09 -10.17
CA GLN A 112 7.60 -4.30 -11.29
C GLN A 112 6.13 -4.21 -10.84
N ALA A 113 5.79 -4.76 -9.67
CA ALA A 113 4.45 -4.66 -9.12
C ALA A 113 4.06 -3.20 -8.85
N ILE A 114 4.97 -2.39 -8.30
CA ILE A 114 4.75 -0.94 -8.09
C ILE A 114 4.51 -0.23 -9.43
N ASN A 115 5.39 -0.47 -10.42
CA ASN A 115 5.29 0.18 -11.73
C ASN A 115 3.98 -0.14 -12.45
N ARG A 116 3.48 -1.38 -12.35
CA ARG A 116 2.16 -1.75 -12.90
C ARG A 116 1.02 -0.97 -12.27
N VAL A 117 1.10 -0.68 -10.97
CA VAL A 117 0.07 0.12 -10.29
C VAL A 117 0.14 1.58 -10.73
N ILE A 118 1.35 2.16 -10.81
CA ILE A 118 1.56 3.53 -11.28
C ILE A 118 1.01 3.68 -12.70
N GLU A 119 1.35 2.76 -13.60
CA GLU A 119 0.89 2.80 -14.99
C GLU A 119 -0.63 2.69 -15.09
N GLY A 120 -1.25 1.78 -14.33
CA GLY A 120 -2.70 1.67 -14.25
C GLY A 120 -3.38 2.96 -13.76
N GLN A 121 -2.78 3.68 -12.80
CA GLN A 121 -3.29 4.98 -12.37
C GLN A 121 -3.16 6.05 -13.47
N ARG A 122 -2.03 6.09 -14.20
CA ARG A 122 -1.82 7.03 -15.31
C ARG A 122 -2.84 6.83 -16.42
N ILE A 123 -3.04 5.57 -16.86
CA ILE A 123 -4.04 5.24 -17.88
C ILE A 123 -5.45 5.64 -17.40
N ALA A 124 -5.81 5.33 -16.15
CA ALA A 124 -7.11 5.71 -15.60
C ALA A 124 -7.30 7.23 -15.56
N THR A 125 -6.25 8.01 -15.25
CA THR A 125 -6.28 9.47 -15.27
C THR A 125 -6.36 10.01 -16.70
N ALA A 126 -5.64 9.44 -17.67
CA ALA A 126 -5.71 9.85 -19.08
C ALA A 126 -7.11 9.61 -19.66
N VAL A 127 -7.70 8.44 -19.41
CA VAL A 127 -9.07 8.10 -19.83
C VAL A 127 -10.11 9.01 -19.15
N ARG A 128 -9.90 9.37 -17.87
CA ARG A 128 -10.75 10.36 -17.18
C ARG A 128 -10.52 11.80 -17.64
N GLY A 129 -9.32 12.14 -18.09
CA GLY A 129 -8.98 13.45 -18.63
C GLY A 129 -9.63 13.73 -19.99
N GLU A 130 -10.07 12.69 -20.70
CA GLU A 130 -10.88 12.79 -21.92
C GLU A 130 -12.40 12.76 -21.67
N GLN A 131 -12.84 12.62 -20.41
CA GLN A 131 -14.27 12.67 -20.06
C GLN A 131 -14.54 13.81 -19.08
N ASP A 132 -15.18 14.85 -19.61
CA ASP A 132 -15.53 16.11 -18.96
C ASP A 132 -15.94 15.99 -17.48
N VAL A 133 -15.42 16.96 -16.73
CA VAL A 133 -15.79 17.33 -15.37
C VAL A 133 -17.31 17.47 -15.27
N ILE A 134 -17.98 16.49 -14.66
CA ILE A 134 -19.28 16.71 -14.01
C ILE A 134 -19.01 16.76 -12.51
N ALA A 135 -18.59 17.95 -12.05
CA ALA A 135 -18.69 18.32 -10.66
C ALA A 135 -20.17 18.56 -10.35
N LEU A 136 -20.87 17.57 -9.79
CA LEU A 136 -22.12 17.84 -9.10
C LEU A 136 -21.77 18.52 -7.77
N ALA A 137 -21.65 19.85 -7.82
CA ALA A 137 -21.79 20.69 -6.65
C ALA A 137 -23.26 20.62 -6.22
N GLY A 138 -23.54 19.84 -5.19
CA GLY A 138 -24.83 19.89 -4.50
C GLY A 138 -24.91 21.16 -3.67
N ASP A 139 -25.28 22.27 -4.30
CA ASP A 139 -25.76 23.44 -3.58
C ASP A 139 -27.11 23.08 -2.95
N ALA A 140 -27.06 22.70 -1.68
CA ALA A 140 -28.22 22.72 -0.82
C ALA A 140 -28.54 24.19 -0.51
N PHE A 141 -29.33 24.82 -1.37
CA PHE A 141 -29.97 26.09 -1.07
C PHE A 141 -31.43 26.09 -1.54
N LEU A 142 -32.29 26.73 -0.73
CA LEU A 142 -33.75 26.85 -0.80
C LEU A 142 -34.50 25.72 -0.06
N SER A 143 -34.77 25.84 1.24
CA SER A 143 -35.68 26.80 1.91
C SER A 143 -37.10 26.80 1.33
N GLY A 144 -38.04 26.26 2.11
CA GLY A 144 -39.28 26.97 2.43
C GLY A 144 -40.50 26.78 1.51
N CYS A 145 -41.53 26.19 2.13
CA CYS A 145 -42.92 26.68 2.15
C CYS A 145 -43.88 26.45 0.95
N THR A 146 -44.81 25.52 1.21
CA THR A 146 -46.29 25.62 1.11
C THR A 146 -47.01 25.93 -0.21
N GLN A 147 -47.92 24.99 -0.51
CA GLN A 147 -49.34 25.11 -0.89
C GLN A 147 -49.76 25.39 -2.35
N GLU A 148 -50.75 24.55 -2.73
CA GLU A 148 -51.68 24.51 -3.88
C GLU A 148 -51.17 24.08 -5.26
#